data_AF-A0A944AC70-F1
#
_entry.id   AF-A0A944AC70-F1
#
_cell.length_a   1.000
_cell.length_b   1.000
_cell.length_c   1.000
_cell.angle_alpha   90.00
_cell.angle_beta   90.00
_cell.angle_gamma   90.00
#
_symmetry.space_group_name_H-M   'P 1'
#
loop_
_entity.id
_entity.type
_entity.pdbx_description
1 polymer ?
#
loop_
_entity_poly.entity_id
_entity_poly.type
_entity_poly.pdbx_seq_one_letter_code
_entity_poly.pdbx_strand_id
1 'polypeptide(L)'
;SQTLKLLQRIRDEAHRFGITFHRNLRSKAQVKSALRDIKGVGEQTENRLLMHFGSVARIASASIEDIAALVGAQLAERIHKSLNEK
;
A
#
# COMPACT_ATOMS: atom_id res chain seq x y z
N SER A 1 -35.40 -3.36 -29.40
CA SER A 1 -34.72 -4.47 -30.11
C SER A 1 -33.75 -5.16 -29.16
N GLN A 2 -33.64 -6.49 -29.20
CA GLN A 2 -32.70 -7.27 -28.38
C GLN A 2 -31.23 -6.92 -28.68
N THR A 3 -30.92 -6.57 -29.93
CA THR A 3 -29.59 -6.17 -30.39
C THR A 3 -29.08 -4.91 -29.68
N LEU A 4 -29.96 -3.93 -29.44
CA LEU A 4 -29.60 -2.70 -28.75
C LEU A 4 -29.23 -2.97 -27.27
N LYS A 5 -29.97 -3.87 -26.60
CA LYS A 5 -29.69 -4.26 -25.22
C LYS A 5 -28.35 -4.98 -25.08
N LEU A 6 -27.97 -5.80 -26.07
CA LEU A 6 -26.67 -6.46 -26.10
C LEU A 6 -25.51 -5.45 -26.25
N LEU A 7 -25.64 -4.49 -27.18
CA LEU A 7 -24.67 -3.41 -27.36
C LEU A 7 -24.51 -2.54 -26.11
N GLN A 8 -25.62 -2.25 -25.41
CA GLN A 8 -25.57 -1.53 -24.13
C GLN A 8 -24.79 -2.31 -23.07
N ARG A 9 -25.02 -3.62 -22.91
CA ARG A 9 -24.26 -4.44 -21.96
C ARG A 9 -22.77 -4.47 -22.25
N ILE A 10 -22.37 -4.64 -23.51
CA ILE A 10 -20.95 -4.66 -23.90
C ILE A 10 -20.28 -3.32 -23.54
N ARG A 11 -20.96 -2.20 -23.82
CA ARG A 11 -20.48 -0.88 -23.44
C ARG A 11 -20.34 -0.72 -21.92
N ASP A 12 -21.34 -1.18 -21.17
CA ASP A 12 -21.34 -1.07 -19.70
C ASP A 12 -20.23 -1.93 -19.08
N GLU A 13 -19.93 -3.11 -19.65
CA GLU A 13 -18.81 -3.95 -19.25
C GLU A 13 -17.45 -3.33 -19.59
N ALA A 14 -17.30 -2.76 -20.79
CA ALA A 14 -16.09 -2.05 -21.18
C ALA A 14 -15.84 -0.82 -20.29
N HIS A 15 -16.90 -0.07 -19.96
CA HIS A 15 -16.82 1.08 -19.07
C HIS A 15 -16.49 0.66 -17.63
N ARG A 16 -17.13 -0.41 -17.12
CA ARG A 16 -16.81 -0.99 -15.82
C ARG A 16 -15.35 -1.45 -15.76
N PHE A 17 -14.87 -2.13 -16.80
CA PHE A 17 -13.49 -2.60 -16.86
C PHE A 17 -12.50 -1.43 -16.86
N GLY A 18 -12.72 -0.40 -17.69
CA GLY A 18 -11.89 0.80 -17.74
C GLY A 18 -11.83 1.55 -16.41
N ILE A 19 -12.98 1.78 -15.77
CA ILE A 19 -13.04 2.45 -14.45
C ILE A 19 -12.31 1.62 -13.39
N THR A 20 -12.53 0.30 -13.36
CA THR A 20 -11.92 -0.58 -12.36
C THR A 20 -10.41 -0.64 -12.54
N PHE A 21 -9.94 -0.71 -13.79
CA PHE A 21 -8.52 -0.72 -14.11
C PHE A 21 -7.81 0.57 -13.68
N HIS A 22 -8.38 1.74 -14.02
CA HIS A 22 -7.82 3.03 -13.60
C HIS A 22 -7.94 3.27 -12.10
N ARG A 23 -9.01 2.77 -11.44
CA ARG A 23 -9.13 2.83 -9.98
C ARG A 23 -8.05 1.99 -9.30
N ASN A 24 -7.77 0.79 -9.80
CA ASN A 24 -6.70 -0.06 -9.27
C ASN A 24 -5.31 0.57 -9.52
N LEU A 25 -5.07 1.12 -10.70
CA LEU A 25 -3.82 1.81 -11.03
C LEU A 25 -3.61 3.06 -10.17
N ARG A 26 -4.66 3.87 -9.97
CA ARG A 26 -4.64 5.05 -9.10
C ARG A 26 -4.51 4.67 -7.63
N SER A 27 -5.16 3.58 -7.18
CA SER A 27 -5.01 3.07 -5.83
C SER A 27 -3.56 2.65 -5.57
N LYS A 28 -2.91 1.98 -6.53
CA LYS A 28 -1.49 1.62 -6.45
C LYS A 28 -0.57 2.85 -6.42
N ALA A 29 -0.87 3.87 -7.22
CA ALA A 29 -0.09 5.12 -7.24
C ALA A 29 -0.33 6.03 -6.00
N GLN A 30 -1.50 5.93 -5.35
CA GLN A 30 -1.85 6.68 -4.14
C GLN A 30 -1.49 5.96 -2.83
N VAL A 31 -0.90 4.77 -2.87
CA VAL A 31 -0.23 4.24 -1.67
C VAL A 31 1.10 5.00 -1.52
N LYS A 32 1.02 6.29 -1.23
CA LYS A 32 2.14 7.00 -0.63
C LYS A 32 2.31 6.36 0.74
N SER A 33 3.23 5.42 0.80
CA SER A 33 3.41 4.57 1.96
C SER A 33 3.66 5.44 3.18
N ALA A 34 2.87 5.23 4.24
CA ALA A 34 3.05 5.93 5.51
C ALA A 34 4.48 5.82 6.05
N LEU A 35 5.21 4.79 5.60
CA LEU A 35 6.63 4.56 5.90
C LEU A 35 7.57 5.52 5.16
N ARG A 36 7.26 5.96 3.93
CA ARG A 36 8.14 6.88 3.15
C ARG A 36 8.18 8.29 3.70
N ASP A 37 7.14 8.71 4.44
CA ASP A 37 7.13 10.03 5.07
C ASP A 37 8.04 10.07 6.32
N ILE A 38 8.55 8.90 6.78
CA ILE A 38 9.43 8.80 7.94
C ILE A 38 10.88 9.12 7.53
N LYS A 39 11.45 10.16 8.16
CA LYS A 39 12.83 10.60 7.89
C LYS A 39 13.82 9.46 8.16
N GLY A 40 14.52 9.02 7.11
CA GLY A 40 15.48 7.91 7.14
C GLY A 40 14.95 6.59 6.60
N VAL A 41 13.65 6.48 6.32
CA VAL A 41 13.07 5.34 5.62
C VAL A 41 13.07 5.61 4.12
N GLY A 42 13.99 4.94 3.42
CA GLY A 42 14.01 4.93 1.95
C GLY A 42 13.16 3.80 1.36
N GLU A 43 13.07 3.78 0.03
CA GLU A 43 12.34 2.75 -0.72
C GLU A 43 12.87 1.33 -0.46
N GLN A 44 14.19 1.16 -0.31
CA GLN A 44 14.78 -0.14 0.01
C GLN A 44 14.36 -0.65 1.39
N THR A 45 14.39 0.25 2.39
CA THR A 45 14.00 -0.06 3.76
C THR A 45 12.52 -0.40 3.85
N GLU A 46 11.69 0.39 3.19
CA GLU A 46 10.26 0.15 3.09
C GLU A 46 9.96 -1.20 2.44
N ASN A 47 10.56 -1.49 1.29
CA ASN A 47 10.36 -2.77 0.61
C ASN A 47 10.81 -3.94 1.49
N ARG A 48 11.93 -3.81 2.21
CA ARG A 48 12.37 -4.85 3.15
C ARG A 48 11.36 -5.11 4.26
N LEU A 49 10.82 -4.05 4.86
CA LEU A 49 9.80 -4.17 5.90
C LEU A 49 8.50 -4.77 5.35
N LEU A 50 8.06 -4.33 4.17
CA LEU A 50 6.87 -4.87 3.51
C LEU A 50 7.06 -6.31 3.06
N MET A 51 8.25 -6.71 2.62
CA MET A 51 8.54 -8.11 2.29
C MET A 51 8.52 -9.01 3.52
N HIS A 52 9.01 -8.52 4.67
CA HIS A 52 9.08 -9.31 5.90
C HIS A 52 7.74 -9.38 6.64
N PHE A 53 7.05 -8.25 6.79
CA PHE A 53 5.80 -8.14 7.56
C PHE A 53 4.55 -8.24 6.67
N GLY A 54 4.63 -7.88 5.40
CA GLY A 54 3.53 -7.95 4.43
C GLY A 54 2.66 -6.69 4.36
N SER A 55 2.43 -6.00 5.47
CA SER A 55 1.59 -4.79 5.50
C SER A 55 2.03 -3.79 6.57
N VAL A 56 1.70 -2.51 6.35
CA VAL A 56 1.97 -1.43 7.33
C VAL A 56 1.27 -1.70 8.67
N ALA A 57 0.07 -2.26 8.65
CA ALA A 57 -0.65 -2.64 9.87
C ALA A 57 0.10 -3.71 10.69
N ARG A 58 0.70 -4.71 10.01
CA ARG A 58 1.51 -5.72 10.70
C ARG A 58 2.82 -5.15 11.24
N ILE A 59 3.42 -4.19 10.53
CA ILE A 59 4.61 -3.47 11.03
C ILE A 59 4.27 -2.68 12.29
N ALA A 60 3.10 -2.03 12.34
CA ALA A 60 2.65 -1.29 13.51
C ALA A 60 2.40 -2.20 14.74
N SER A 61 1.98 -3.44 14.53
CA SER A 61 1.80 -4.44 15.59
C SER A 61 3.06 -5.26 15.93
N ALA A 62 4.13 -5.12 15.16
CA ALA A 62 5.38 -5.85 15.38
C ALA A 62 6.17 -5.24 16.54
N SER A 63 7.00 -6.06 17.20
CA SER A 63 7.85 -5.58 18.27
C SER A 63 8.95 -4.65 17.74
N ILE A 64 9.41 -3.74 18.60
CA ILE A 64 10.53 -2.85 18.26
C ILE A 64 11.79 -3.68 17.98
N GLU A 65 12.00 -4.81 18.68
CA GLU A 65 13.16 -5.69 18.44
C GLU A 65 13.14 -6.29 17.03
N ASP A 66 11.99 -6.76 16.55
CA ASP A 66 11.88 -7.37 15.22
C ASP A 66 12.14 -6.35 14.12
N ILE A 67 11.63 -5.13 14.29
CA ILE A 67 11.87 -4.02 13.37
C ILE A 67 13.36 -3.61 13.43
N ALA A 68 13.95 -3.56 14.63
CA ALA A 68 15.35 -3.20 14.86
C ALA A 68 16.32 -4.22 14.26
N ALA A 69 15.99 -5.51 14.30
CA ALA A 69 16.78 -6.57 13.66
C ALA A 69 16.90 -6.35 12.15
N LEU A 70 15.88 -5.77 11.53
CA LEU A 70 15.94 -5.38 10.12
C LEU A 70 16.67 -4.04 9.95
N VAL A 71 16.16 -2.94 10.49
CA VAL A 71 16.57 -1.60 10.05
C VAL A 71 17.50 -0.86 11.02
N GLY A 72 17.85 -1.49 12.14
CA GLY A 72 18.60 -0.90 13.24
C GLY A 72 17.70 -0.22 14.28
N ALA A 73 18.17 -0.17 15.53
CA ALA A 73 17.40 0.29 16.68
C ALA A 73 16.85 1.72 16.52
N GLN A 74 17.69 2.67 16.07
CA GLN A 74 17.27 4.07 15.91
C GLN A 74 16.14 4.24 14.89
N LEU A 75 16.15 3.48 13.79
CA LEU A 75 15.11 3.61 12.77
C LEU A 75 13.84 2.87 13.19
N ALA A 76 13.98 1.74 13.89
CA ALA A 76 12.85 1.00 14.45
C ALA A 76 12.03 1.81 15.44
N GLU A 77 12.67 2.52 16.37
CA GLU A 77 11.97 3.41 17.31
C GLU A 77 11.18 4.51 16.58
N ARG A 78 11.78 5.12 15.55
CA ARG A 78 11.12 6.17 14.77
C ARG A 78 9.92 5.64 14.00
N ILE A 79 10.04 4.45 13.42
CA ILE A 79 8.95 3.78 12.71
C ILE A 79 7.81 3.47 13.68
N HIS A 80 8.12 2.80 14.79
CA HIS A 80 7.12 2.42 15.78
C HIS A 80 6.41 3.64 16.35
N LYS A 81 7.16 4.70 16.71
CA LYS A 81 6.59 5.97 17.18
C LYS A 81 5.69 6.61 16.14
N SER A 82 6.16 6.74 14.89
CA SER A 82 5.37 7.36 13.81
C SER A 82 4.09 6.60 13.44
N LEU A 83 4.05 5.29 13.66
CA LEU A 83 2.88 4.46 13.39
C LEU A 83 1.88 4.44 14.55
N ASN A 84 2.35 4.65 15.79
CA ASN A 84 1.49 4.64 16.99
C ASN A 84 1.00 6.05 17.41
N GLU A 85 1.65 7.13 16.94
CA GLU A 85 1.21 8.51 17.18
C GLU A 85 0.13 9.00 16.18
N LYS A 86 -0.35 8.16 15.26
CA LYS A 86 -1.37 8.51 14.26
C LYS A 86 -2.75 7.92 14.56
#